data_AF-A0AB35J9Q9-F1
#
_entry.id   AF-A0AB35J9Q9-F1
#
_cell.length_a   1.000
_cell.length_b   1.000
_cell.length_c   1.000
_cell.angle_alpha   90.00
_cell.angle_beta   90.00
_cell.angle_gamma   90.00
#
_symmetry.space_group_name_H-M   'P 1'
#
loop_
_entity.id
_entity.type
_entity.pdbx_description
1 polymer ?
#
loop_
_entity_poly.entity_id
_entity_poly.type
_entity_poly.pdbx_seq_one_letter_code
_entity_poly.pdbx_strand_id
1 'polypeptide(L)'
;MKAYFIGLVIMGGCLLYGCHTKQKKGENGSDYSADSQSIARQDTLPLPTDTHAASSVSTEGWTAKQIRDSIELFFGKEYDTLPPHLRKIRRNMVSLWNTDDSVFLQLIIVEAPYVKAFKAYVFDSPLIRIGGGPYDRSPEESLCEDTTHFSMRVSPNVYPTNIERIEIAITNHTDLEGMGGESYFIEHFDGKAWKGIPQPCAFVDLGYPIFPNETRDDFSATLLPELKENPPGLYRVRKTVITGQGAGIVHYPLAATFYLSDNPEDYEEYTRFASRLHEPRPMAEFKGGREAMVRSA
;
A
#
# COMPACT_ATOMS: atom_id res chain seq x y z
N MET A 1 6.66 -21.83 -27.19
CA MET A 1 5.30 -21.38 -26.81
C MET A 1 5.30 -21.17 -25.32
N LYS A 2 5.23 -19.91 -24.85
CA LYS A 2 5.16 -19.58 -23.42
C LYS A 2 3.71 -19.74 -22.99
N ALA A 3 3.44 -20.66 -22.07
CA ALA A 3 2.11 -20.82 -21.47
C ALA A 3 2.03 -19.90 -20.25
N TYR A 4 1.16 -18.89 -20.31
CA TYR A 4 0.81 -18.08 -19.15
C TYR A 4 -0.33 -18.78 -18.43
N PHE A 5 -0.15 -19.11 -17.15
CA PHE A 5 -1.25 -19.54 -16.29
C PHE A 5 -2.05 -18.30 -15.90
N ILE A 6 -3.27 -18.18 -16.43
CA ILE A 6 -4.23 -17.13 -16.08
C ILE A 6 -5.18 -17.76 -15.05
N GLY A 7 -4.94 -17.47 -13.77
CA GLY A 7 -5.87 -17.77 -12.69
C GLY A 7 -6.47 -16.47 -12.18
N LEU A 8 -7.79 -16.31 -12.24
CA LEU A 8 -8.48 -15.19 -11.59
C LEU A 8 -8.72 -15.58 -10.12
N VAL A 9 -7.83 -15.19 -9.21
CA VAL A 9 -8.10 -15.26 -7.77
C VAL A 9 -8.60 -13.89 -7.29
N ILE A 10 -9.91 -13.79 -7.12
CA ILE A 10 -10.51 -12.74 -6.29
C ILE A 10 -10.19 -13.18 -4.86
N MET A 11 -9.21 -12.53 -4.21
CA MET A 11 -9.03 -12.68 -2.76
C MET A 11 -10.31 -12.22 -2.09
N GLY A 12 -11.17 -13.19 -1.79
CA GLY A 12 -12.49 -13.02 -1.24
C GLY A 12 -12.43 -12.17 0.01
N GLY A 13 -13.36 -11.21 0.08
CA GLY A 13 -13.54 -10.36 1.23
C GLY A 13 -13.53 -11.15 2.53
N CYS A 14 -12.80 -10.63 3.50
CA CYS A 14 -12.78 -11.15 4.85
C CYS A 14 -14.21 -11.32 5.38
N LEU A 15 -14.66 -12.56 5.51
CA LEU A 15 -15.71 -12.93 6.46
C LEU A 15 -15.11 -12.81 7.86
N LEU A 16 -15.13 -11.59 8.43
CA LEU A 16 -14.79 -11.39 9.83
C LEU A 16 -15.94 -11.87 10.71
N TYR A 17 -15.86 -13.12 11.16
CA TYR A 17 -16.54 -13.53 12.39
C TYR A 17 -15.87 -12.81 13.56
N GLY A 18 -16.64 -11.95 14.22
CA GLY A 18 -16.20 -11.25 15.42
C GLY A 18 -15.89 -12.22 16.55
N CYS A 19 -14.73 -12.04 17.18
CA CYS A 19 -14.50 -12.56 18.51
C CYS A 19 -13.84 -11.48 19.37
N HIS A 20 -14.64 -10.95 20.29
CA HIS A 20 -14.26 -10.03 21.35
C HIS A 20 -13.23 -10.68 22.27
N THR A 21 -12.06 -10.09 22.45
CA THR A 21 -11.32 -10.20 23.72
C THR A 21 -10.72 -8.85 24.11
N LYS A 22 -11.10 -8.40 25.31
CA LYS A 22 -10.56 -7.22 25.98
C LYS A 22 -9.13 -7.49 26.44
N GLN A 23 -8.19 -6.58 26.21
CA GLN A 23 -7.00 -6.50 27.04
C GLN A 23 -6.58 -5.06 27.36
N LYS A 24 -5.92 -4.95 28.52
CA LYS A 24 -5.88 -3.82 29.43
C LYS A 24 -4.86 -2.75 29.03
N LYS A 25 -5.26 -1.52 29.32
CA LYS A 25 -4.46 -0.30 29.37
C LYS A 25 -3.24 -0.48 30.28
N GLY A 26 -2.04 -0.30 29.73
CA GLY A 26 -0.80 -0.11 30.46
C GLY A 26 -0.13 1.15 29.93
N GLU A 27 -0.18 2.21 30.73
CA GLU A 27 0.53 3.46 30.52
C GLU A 27 2.03 3.23 30.75
N ASN A 28 2.87 3.79 29.88
CA ASN A 28 4.18 4.36 30.24
C ASN A 28 4.71 5.16 29.06
N GLY A 29 4.71 6.48 29.23
CA GLY A 29 5.24 7.45 28.27
C GLY A 29 6.76 7.53 28.31
N SER A 30 7.32 7.96 27.19
CA SER A 30 8.55 8.77 27.16
C SER A 30 8.45 9.72 25.97
N ASP A 31 8.56 11.01 26.29
CA ASP A 31 8.44 12.13 25.37
C ASP A 31 9.69 12.23 24.49
N TYR A 32 9.49 12.13 23.18
CA TYR A 32 10.37 12.74 22.20
C TYR A 32 9.52 13.75 21.42
N SER A 33 9.66 15.02 21.81
CA SER A 33 9.17 16.17 21.08
C SER A 33 10.14 16.41 19.92
N ALA A 34 9.67 16.16 18.70
CA ALA A 34 10.24 16.71 17.50
C ALA A 34 9.23 17.75 16.99
N ASP A 35 9.59 19.03 17.13
CA ASP A 35 8.86 20.16 16.58
C ASP A 35 8.93 20.12 15.04
N SER A 36 8.03 19.34 14.44
CA SER A 36 7.73 19.46 13.02
C SER A 36 6.58 20.44 12.88
N GLN A 37 6.89 21.69 12.54
CA GLN A 37 5.90 22.63 12.00
C GLN A 37 5.45 22.12 10.64
N SER A 38 4.55 21.14 10.62
CA SER A 38 3.80 20.81 9.42
C SER A 38 2.82 21.95 9.16
N ILE A 39 3.01 22.64 8.04
CA ILE A 39 1.99 23.52 7.48
C ILE A 39 0.85 22.59 7.04
N ALA A 40 -0.05 22.27 7.96
CA ALA A 40 -1.27 21.55 7.68
C ALA A 40 -2.15 22.44 6.79
N ARG A 41 -1.97 22.35 5.47
CA ARG A 41 -3.04 22.76 4.55
C ARG A 41 -4.19 21.79 4.79
N GLN A 42 -5.35 22.32 5.14
CA GLN A 42 -6.55 21.50 5.30
C GLN A 42 -6.89 20.84 3.96
N ASP A 43 -6.65 19.53 3.88
CA ASP A 43 -6.99 18.65 2.76
C ASP A 43 -8.51 18.42 2.67
N THR A 44 -9.27 19.48 2.49
CA THR A 44 -10.68 19.39 2.14
C THR A 44 -10.80 19.26 0.63
N LEU A 45 -11.23 18.07 0.16
CA LEU A 45 -11.85 17.95 -1.16
C LEU A 45 -12.89 19.09 -1.29
N PRO A 46 -12.78 19.96 -2.32
CA PRO A 46 -13.76 21.02 -2.49
C PRO A 46 -15.15 20.38 -2.59
N LEU A 47 -16.14 20.98 -1.94
CA LEU A 47 -17.54 20.62 -2.14
C LEU A 47 -18.05 21.30 -3.42
N PRO A 48 -18.99 20.69 -4.16
CA PRO A 48 -19.40 21.23 -5.44
C PRO A 48 -20.03 22.62 -5.28
N THR A 49 -19.50 23.59 -6.02
CA THR A 49 -20.22 24.82 -6.43
C THR A 49 -20.91 24.66 -7.79
N ASP A 50 -20.68 23.56 -8.50
CA ASP A 50 -21.15 23.32 -9.87
C ASP A 50 -22.42 22.46 -9.95
N THR A 51 -23.22 22.71 -10.99
CA THR A 51 -24.50 22.07 -11.33
C THR A 51 -24.39 20.63 -11.87
N HIS A 52 -23.21 20.02 -11.85
CA HIS A 52 -22.94 18.70 -12.43
C HIS A 52 -22.98 17.54 -11.41
N ALA A 53 -23.41 17.81 -10.17
CA ALA A 53 -23.59 16.78 -9.15
C ALA A 53 -24.69 15.80 -9.53
N ALA A 54 -24.34 14.54 -9.82
CA ALA A 54 -25.34 13.49 -10.05
C ALA A 54 -26.15 13.16 -8.77
N SER A 55 -25.74 13.65 -7.61
CA SER A 55 -26.49 13.59 -6.35
C SER A 55 -27.83 14.34 -6.37
N SER A 56 -28.07 15.22 -7.35
CA SER A 56 -29.37 15.90 -7.49
C SER A 56 -30.45 15.03 -8.14
N VAL A 57 -30.08 13.86 -8.66
CA VAL A 57 -31.02 12.90 -9.24
C VAL A 57 -31.64 12.08 -8.11
N SER A 58 -32.96 12.15 -7.95
CA SER A 58 -33.68 11.28 -7.02
C SER A 58 -33.50 9.82 -7.42
N THR A 59 -33.04 8.98 -6.49
CA THR A 59 -32.97 7.52 -6.67
C THR A 59 -34.21 6.81 -6.11
N GLU A 60 -35.30 7.53 -5.85
CA GLU A 60 -36.53 6.92 -5.33
C GLU A 60 -37.11 5.93 -6.34
N GLY A 61 -37.43 4.72 -5.88
CA GLY A 61 -37.94 3.64 -6.72
C GLY A 61 -36.89 2.95 -7.62
N TRP A 62 -35.61 3.35 -7.55
CA TRP A 62 -34.55 2.69 -8.29
C TRP A 62 -34.16 1.37 -7.63
N THR A 63 -33.87 0.37 -8.45
CA THR A 63 -33.24 -0.88 -8.02
C THR A 63 -31.74 -0.69 -7.76
N ALA A 64 -31.14 -1.56 -6.95
CA ALA A 64 -29.71 -1.55 -6.72
C ALA A 64 -28.91 -1.67 -8.03
N LYS A 65 -29.39 -2.51 -8.98
CA LYS A 65 -28.79 -2.66 -10.30
C LYS A 65 -28.77 -1.34 -11.08
N GLN A 66 -29.89 -0.60 -11.12
CA GLN A 66 -29.97 0.69 -11.81
C GLN A 66 -28.99 1.72 -11.23
N ILE A 67 -28.82 1.75 -9.91
CA ILE A 67 -27.86 2.64 -9.25
C ILE A 67 -26.43 2.24 -9.64
N ARG A 68 -26.07 0.95 -9.54
CA ARG A 68 -24.75 0.46 -9.95
C ARG A 68 -24.44 0.83 -11.41
N ASP A 69 -25.35 0.50 -12.32
CA ASP A 69 -25.18 0.75 -13.76
C ASP A 69 -25.02 2.24 -14.04
N SER A 70 -25.71 3.09 -13.28
CA SER A 70 -25.59 4.55 -13.40
C SER A 70 -24.26 5.09 -12.89
N ILE A 71 -23.71 4.52 -11.80
CA ILE A 71 -22.36 4.87 -11.31
C ILE A 71 -21.31 4.41 -12.35
N GLU A 72 -21.45 3.20 -12.89
CA GLU A 72 -20.56 2.70 -13.95
C GLU A 72 -20.62 3.59 -15.19
N LEU A 73 -21.83 3.97 -15.62
CA LEU A 73 -22.01 4.88 -16.75
C LEU A 73 -21.43 6.27 -16.50
N PHE A 74 -21.61 6.82 -15.29
CA PHE A 74 -21.06 8.12 -14.91
C PHE A 74 -19.53 8.15 -15.05
N PHE A 75 -18.86 7.06 -14.65
CA PHE A 75 -17.41 6.89 -14.76
C PHE A 75 -16.94 6.20 -16.05
N GLY A 76 -17.86 5.78 -16.91
CA GLY A 76 -17.55 5.15 -18.21
C GLY A 76 -16.98 6.11 -19.24
N LYS A 77 -16.88 7.40 -18.90
CA LYS A 77 -16.10 8.38 -19.67
C LYS A 77 -14.61 8.05 -19.55
N GLU A 78 -13.84 8.40 -20.58
CA GLU A 78 -12.38 8.27 -20.54
C GLU A 78 -11.84 8.98 -19.28
N TYR A 79 -11.02 8.29 -18.48
CA TYR A 79 -10.52 8.77 -17.19
C TYR A 79 -9.92 10.18 -17.30
N ASP A 80 -9.16 10.44 -18.37
CA ASP A 80 -8.47 11.71 -18.62
C ASP A 80 -9.42 12.88 -18.96
N THR A 81 -10.67 12.59 -19.31
CA THR A 81 -11.70 13.61 -19.60
C THR A 81 -12.47 14.06 -18.35
N LEU A 82 -12.31 13.33 -17.23
CA LEU A 82 -12.96 13.68 -15.98
C LEU A 82 -12.28 14.89 -15.32
N PRO A 83 -13.05 15.85 -14.78
CA PRO A 83 -12.52 16.88 -13.90
C PRO A 83 -11.66 16.29 -12.77
N PRO A 84 -10.61 17.00 -12.29
CA PRO A 84 -9.67 16.46 -11.30
C PRO A 84 -10.33 15.87 -10.04
N HIS A 85 -11.38 16.51 -9.53
CA HIS A 85 -12.10 16.01 -8.35
C HIS A 85 -12.84 14.68 -8.62
N LEU A 86 -13.38 14.47 -9.84
CA LEU A 86 -14.01 13.21 -10.22
C LEU A 86 -12.99 12.10 -10.49
N ARG A 87 -11.82 12.43 -11.04
CA ARG A 87 -10.69 11.48 -11.17
C ARG A 87 -10.26 10.96 -9.81
N LYS A 88 -10.06 11.86 -8.85
CA LYS A 88 -9.75 11.51 -7.45
C LYS A 88 -10.81 10.60 -6.82
N ILE A 89 -12.10 10.88 -7.03
CA ILE A 89 -13.18 9.99 -6.56
C ILE A 89 -13.10 8.63 -7.25
N ARG A 90 -12.95 8.58 -8.57
CA ARG A 90 -12.85 7.34 -9.34
C ARG A 90 -11.64 6.50 -8.94
N ARG A 91 -10.50 7.14 -8.70
CA ARG A 91 -9.24 6.53 -8.28
C ARG A 91 -9.34 5.92 -6.88
N ASN A 92 -10.17 6.49 -6.02
CA ASN A 92 -10.45 5.96 -4.68
C ASN A 92 -11.38 4.72 -4.71
N MET A 93 -12.04 4.41 -5.83
CA MET A 93 -12.94 3.26 -5.95
C MET A 93 -12.17 1.98 -6.30
N VAL A 94 -12.30 0.96 -5.44
CA VAL A 94 -11.69 -0.37 -5.62
C VAL A 94 -12.63 -1.31 -6.36
N SER A 95 -13.87 -1.41 -5.88
CA SER A 95 -14.86 -2.33 -6.43
C SER A 95 -16.26 -1.76 -6.30
N LEU A 96 -17.12 -2.18 -7.22
CA LEU A 96 -18.53 -1.80 -7.29
C LEU A 96 -19.32 -3.02 -7.73
N TRP A 97 -20.29 -3.45 -6.93
CA TRP A 97 -21.18 -4.56 -7.24
C TRP A 97 -22.51 -4.37 -6.53
N ASN A 98 -23.50 -5.22 -6.80
CA ASN A 98 -24.80 -5.12 -6.15
C ASN A 98 -25.38 -6.50 -5.85
N THR A 99 -26.20 -6.57 -4.81
CA THR A 99 -27.25 -7.59 -4.63
C THR A 99 -28.58 -7.04 -5.14
N ASP A 100 -29.67 -7.74 -4.91
CA ASP A 100 -31.01 -7.25 -5.26
C ASP A 100 -31.36 -5.94 -4.50
N ASP A 101 -30.96 -5.86 -3.23
CA ASP A 101 -31.38 -4.78 -2.32
C ASP A 101 -30.28 -3.76 -1.99
N SER A 102 -29.06 -3.92 -2.49
CA SER A 102 -27.94 -3.04 -2.11
C SER A 102 -26.86 -2.96 -3.16
N VAL A 103 -26.25 -1.78 -3.29
CA VAL A 103 -25.00 -1.55 -4.02
C VAL A 103 -23.88 -1.50 -3.01
N PHE A 104 -22.82 -2.27 -3.24
CA PHE A 104 -21.63 -2.28 -2.42
C PHE A 104 -20.52 -1.53 -3.15
N LEU A 105 -20.04 -0.47 -2.52
CA LEU A 105 -18.93 0.34 -3.00
C LEU A 105 -17.76 0.19 -2.03
N GLN A 106 -16.63 -0.32 -2.53
CA GLN A 106 -15.40 -0.40 -1.76
C GLN A 106 -14.47 0.74 -2.14
N LEU A 107 -14.01 1.49 -1.14
CA LEU A 107 -13.04 2.57 -1.29
C LEU A 107 -11.67 2.17 -0.74
N ILE A 108 -10.61 2.77 -1.27
CA ILE A 108 -9.25 2.72 -0.69
C ILE A 108 -9.27 3.51 0.63
N ILE A 109 -9.69 4.78 0.57
CA ILE A 109 -9.83 5.66 1.72
C ILE A 109 -11.32 5.86 2.02
N VAL A 110 -11.78 5.34 3.16
CA VAL A 110 -13.19 5.42 3.62
C VAL A 110 -13.41 6.55 4.65
N GLU A 111 -12.43 7.44 4.80
CA GLU A 111 -12.54 8.61 5.68
C GLU A 111 -13.70 9.53 5.25
N ALA A 112 -14.34 10.20 6.21
CA ALA A 112 -15.56 10.98 5.99
C ALA A 112 -15.51 11.99 4.82
N PRO A 113 -14.39 12.70 4.56
CA PRO A 113 -14.29 13.62 3.41
C PRO A 113 -14.49 12.92 2.06
N TYR A 114 -13.95 11.71 1.88
CA TYR A 114 -14.06 10.96 0.63
C TYR A 114 -15.46 10.41 0.43
N VAL A 115 -16.08 9.91 1.49
CA VAL A 115 -17.47 9.44 1.48
C VAL A 115 -18.42 10.59 1.15
N LYS A 116 -18.22 11.76 1.76
CA LYS A 116 -19.02 12.96 1.49
C LYS A 116 -18.84 13.45 0.05
N ALA A 117 -17.62 13.46 -0.47
CA ALA A 117 -17.35 13.84 -1.85
C ALA A 117 -18.02 12.88 -2.84
N PHE A 118 -17.90 11.56 -2.64
CA PHE A 118 -18.61 10.59 -3.48
C PHE A 118 -20.11 10.87 -3.50
N LYS A 119 -20.73 11.02 -2.33
CA LYS A 119 -22.18 11.30 -2.22
C LYS A 119 -22.59 12.59 -2.90
N ALA A 120 -21.79 13.65 -2.76
CA ALA A 120 -22.09 14.97 -3.32
C ALA A 120 -21.90 15.04 -4.85
N TYR A 121 -20.91 14.33 -5.40
CA TYR A 121 -20.56 14.44 -6.82
C TYR A 121 -21.14 13.30 -7.68
N VAL A 122 -21.32 12.12 -7.09
CA VAL A 122 -21.69 10.89 -7.81
C VAL A 122 -23.12 10.48 -7.48
N PHE A 123 -23.38 9.86 -6.33
CA PHE A 123 -24.73 9.43 -5.96
C PHE A 123 -24.85 9.35 -4.43
N ASP A 124 -25.96 9.85 -3.90
CA ASP A 124 -26.37 9.62 -2.51
C ASP A 124 -27.67 8.83 -2.50
N SER A 125 -27.59 7.56 -2.08
CA SER A 125 -28.74 6.67 -2.02
C SER A 125 -28.63 5.76 -0.79
N PRO A 126 -29.74 5.48 -0.11
CA PRO A 126 -29.75 4.55 1.03
C PRO A 126 -29.40 3.11 0.62
N LEU A 127 -29.49 2.77 -0.67
CA LEU A 127 -29.11 1.44 -1.17
C LEU A 127 -27.59 1.28 -1.29
N ILE A 128 -26.80 2.36 -1.23
CA ILE A 128 -25.34 2.30 -1.35
C ILE A 128 -24.72 2.05 0.02
N ARG A 129 -24.06 0.90 0.14
CA ARG A 129 -23.23 0.51 1.29
C ARG A 129 -21.78 0.79 0.94
N ILE A 130 -21.24 1.82 1.57
CA ILE A 130 -19.84 2.22 1.39
C ILE A 130 -19.00 1.52 2.46
N GLY A 131 -18.06 0.71 1.98
CA GLY A 131 -17.07 0.03 2.80
C GLY A 131 -15.66 0.30 2.30
N GLY A 132 -14.69 -0.30 2.97
CA GLY A 132 -13.28 -0.17 2.64
C GLY A 132 -12.48 -1.08 3.57
N GLY A 133 -11.38 -1.61 3.05
CA GLY A 133 -10.41 -2.28 3.90
C GLY A 133 -9.52 -1.24 4.57
N PRO A 134 -9.11 -1.44 5.83
CA PRO A 134 -8.00 -0.67 6.37
C PRO A 134 -6.76 -0.93 5.51
N TYR A 135 -6.31 0.09 4.78
CA TYR A 135 -5.05 0.07 4.05
C TYR A 135 -3.84 -0.02 4.99
N ASP A 136 -4.05 0.25 6.29
CA ASP A 136 -3.04 0.22 7.35
C ASP A 136 -2.88 -1.16 8.01
N ARG A 137 -3.72 -2.16 7.67
CA ARG A 137 -3.52 -3.53 8.15
C ARG A 137 -2.42 -4.23 7.35
N SER A 138 -1.25 -4.24 7.97
CA SER A 138 -0.12 -5.11 7.62
C SER A 138 -0.60 -6.58 7.50
N PRO A 139 -0.35 -7.31 6.40
CA PRO A 139 -0.57 -8.76 6.35
C PRO A 139 0.07 -9.46 7.55
N GLU A 140 -0.65 -10.43 8.13
CA GLU A 140 -0.25 -11.20 9.33
C GLU A 140 0.98 -12.09 9.11
N GLU A 141 1.52 -12.15 7.89
CA GLU A 141 2.69 -12.96 7.57
C GLU A 141 3.93 -12.52 8.38
N SER A 142 4.56 -13.49 9.02
CA SER A 142 5.77 -13.32 9.82
C SER A 142 6.87 -12.63 9.03
N LEU A 143 7.50 -11.63 9.65
CA LEU A 143 8.60 -10.79 9.14
C LEU A 143 9.94 -11.55 9.05
N CYS A 144 9.93 -12.87 8.78
CA CYS A 144 11.18 -13.59 8.53
C CYS A 144 11.67 -13.23 7.12
N GLU A 145 12.19 -12.02 6.98
CA GLU A 145 12.74 -11.47 5.75
C GLU A 145 13.90 -12.38 5.31
N ASP A 146 13.67 -13.14 4.24
CA ASP A 146 14.72 -13.98 3.68
C ASP A 146 15.58 -13.12 2.76
N THR A 147 16.85 -12.94 3.15
CA THR A 147 17.85 -12.26 2.32
C THR A 147 18.85 -13.25 1.70
N THR A 148 18.69 -14.54 1.96
CA THR A 148 19.62 -15.61 1.55
C THR A 148 19.21 -16.27 0.24
N HIS A 149 17.92 -16.52 0.02
CA HIS A 149 17.41 -17.16 -1.21
C HIS A 149 17.00 -16.12 -2.25
N PHE A 150 16.32 -15.07 -1.81
CA PHE A 150 15.92 -13.96 -2.65
C PHE A 150 16.35 -12.66 -2.00
N SER A 151 16.61 -11.62 -2.79
CA SER A 151 16.85 -10.28 -2.27
C SER A 151 16.05 -9.27 -3.06
N MET A 152 15.49 -8.27 -2.38
CA MET A 152 14.69 -7.22 -3.00
C MET A 152 15.33 -5.86 -2.77
N ARG A 153 15.29 -5.00 -3.78
CA ARG A 153 15.69 -3.59 -3.69
C ARG A 153 14.73 -2.69 -4.45
N VAL A 154 14.65 -1.43 -4.04
CA VAL A 154 13.98 -0.37 -4.79
C VAL A 154 15.04 0.45 -5.53
N SER A 155 14.82 0.76 -6.80
CA SER A 155 15.80 1.47 -7.64
C SER A 155 15.15 2.57 -8.52
N PRO A 156 15.50 3.86 -8.33
CA PRO A 156 16.35 4.40 -7.27
C PRO A 156 15.75 4.14 -5.87
N ASN A 157 16.55 4.31 -4.83
CA ASN A 157 16.10 4.13 -3.45
C ASN A 157 15.57 5.43 -2.82
N VAL A 158 15.52 6.54 -3.58
CA VAL A 158 14.95 7.83 -3.20
C VAL A 158 14.06 8.35 -4.33
N TYR A 159 12.86 8.84 -3.99
CA TYR A 159 11.91 9.42 -4.92
C TYR A 159 11.33 10.75 -4.38
N PRO A 160 10.79 11.63 -5.24
CA PRO A 160 10.02 12.80 -4.80
C PRO A 160 8.71 12.38 -4.12
N THR A 161 8.14 13.24 -3.28
CA THR A 161 6.92 12.91 -2.50
C THR A 161 5.68 12.72 -3.41
N ASN A 162 5.67 13.37 -4.57
CA ASN A 162 4.62 13.26 -5.58
C ASN A 162 4.74 12.02 -6.49
N ILE A 163 5.67 11.11 -6.20
CA ILE A 163 5.85 9.89 -7.00
C ILE A 163 4.60 9.00 -6.96
N GLU A 164 4.21 8.48 -8.11
CA GLU A 164 3.08 7.54 -8.23
C GLU A 164 3.53 6.09 -8.31
N ARG A 165 4.79 5.84 -8.66
CA ARG A 165 5.31 4.50 -8.93
C ARG A 165 6.78 4.38 -8.51
N ILE A 166 7.09 3.34 -7.75
CA ILE A 166 8.45 2.92 -7.44
C ILE A 166 8.76 1.62 -8.20
N GLU A 167 10.02 1.45 -8.58
CA GLU A 167 10.49 0.26 -9.30
C GLU A 167 11.23 -0.67 -8.34
N ILE A 168 10.93 -1.96 -8.46
CA ILE A 168 11.36 -3.02 -7.55
C ILE A 168 12.15 -4.04 -8.35
N ALA A 169 13.34 -4.37 -7.88
CA ALA A 169 14.14 -5.45 -8.41
C ALA A 169 14.24 -6.59 -7.39
N ILE A 170 14.05 -7.82 -7.85
CA ILE A 170 14.20 -9.03 -7.06
C ILE A 170 15.26 -9.90 -7.73
N THR A 171 16.28 -10.28 -6.96
CA THR A 171 17.32 -11.22 -7.37
C THR A 171 17.05 -12.58 -6.73
N ASN A 172 17.08 -13.63 -7.54
CA ASN A 172 17.02 -15.01 -7.10
C ASN A 172 18.45 -15.54 -6.95
N HIS A 173 18.82 -16.02 -5.76
CA HIS A 173 20.14 -16.61 -5.44
C HIS A 173 20.09 -18.14 -5.37
N THR A 174 18.98 -18.74 -5.81
CA THR A 174 18.75 -20.18 -5.77
C THR A 174 18.85 -20.81 -7.15
N ASP A 175 18.93 -22.14 -7.17
CA ASP A 175 18.84 -22.94 -8.38
C ASP A 175 17.38 -23.29 -8.78
N LEU A 176 16.39 -22.76 -8.06
CA LEU A 176 14.97 -22.97 -8.31
C LEU A 176 14.33 -21.73 -8.95
N GLU A 177 13.35 -21.93 -9.82
CA GLU A 177 12.53 -20.82 -10.33
C GLU A 177 11.65 -20.26 -9.21
N GLY A 178 11.76 -18.95 -8.97
CA GLY A 178 10.83 -18.20 -8.12
C GLY A 178 9.67 -17.64 -8.92
N MET A 179 8.53 -17.42 -8.26
CA MET A 179 7.36 -16.77 -8.83
C MET A 179 6.94 -15.60 -7.94
N GLY A 180 6.85 -14.41 -8.49
CA GLY A 180 6.31 -13.22 -7.82
C GLY A 180 5.04 -12.73 -8.51
N GLY A 181 4.00 -12.40 -7.75
CA GLY A 181 2.75 -11.83 -8.28
C GLY A 181 2.83 -10.31 -8.51
N GLU A 182 1.71 -9.64 -8.77
CA GLU A 182 1.62 -8.16 -8.75
C GLU A 182 1.50 -7.58 -7.34
N SER A 183 1.05 -8.37 -6.37
CA SER A 183 0.76 -7.91 -5.02
C SER A 183 1.98 -7.35 -4.30
N TYR A 184 1.77 -6.29 -3.51
CA TYR A 184 2.74 -5.67 -2.64
C TYR A 184 2.03 -5.00 -1.45
N PHE A 185 2.81 -4.57 -0.47
CA PHE A 185 2.33 -3.74 0.63
C PHE A 185 3.37 -2.69 1.03
N ILE A 186 2.98 -1.42 0.99
CA ILE A 186 3.81 -0.27 1.35
C ILE A 186 3.46 0.22 2.75
N GLU A 187 4.50 0.51 3.52
CA GLU A 187 4.44 1.09 4.85
C GLU A 187 5.30 2.36 4.92
N HIS A 188 4.83 3.36 5.65
CA HIS A 188 5.58 4.54 6.06
C HIS A 188 5.99 4.39 7.53
N PHE A 189 7.22 4.80 7.87
CA PHE A 189 7.69 4.84 9.25
C PHE A 189 7.33 6.18 9.90
N ASP A 190 6.42 6.16 10.87
CA ASP A 190 5.95 7.38 11.56
C ASP A 190 6.89 7.90 12.67
N GLY A 191 8.10 7.35 12.76
CA GLY A 191 9.06 7.60 13.85
C GLY A 191 8.96 6.60 15.00
N LYS A 192 7.88 5.81 15.08
CA LYS A 192 7.65 4.79 16.13
C LYS A 192 7.34 3.42 15.56
N ALA A 193 6.54 3.35 14.51
CA ALA A 193 6.07 2.12 13.90
C ALA A 193 5.88 2.26 12.39
N TRP A 194 5.90 1.11 11.71
CA TRP A 194 5.47 0.99 10.33
C TRP A 194 3.94 1.08 10.26
N LYS A 195 3.43 1.92 9.37
CA LYS A 195 2.00 2.13 9.11
C LYS A 195 1.73 1.96 7.62
N GLY A 196 0.76 1.11 7.27
CA GLY A 196 0.32 1.01 5.89
C GLY A 196 -0.26 2.34 5.39
N ILE A 197 -0.02 2.65 4.12
CA ILE A 197 -0.49 3.88 3.47
C ILE A 197 -1.62 3.57 2.47
N PRO A 198 -2.38 4.57 2.00
CA PRO A 198 -3.32 4.36 0.89
C PRO A 198 -2.60 3.78 -0.33
N GLN A 199 -3.05 2.60 -0.75
CA GLN A 199 -2.45 1.85 -1.85
C GLN A 199 -3.51 0.94 -2.50
N PRO A 200 -3.30 0.49 -3.74
CA PRO A 200 -4.15 -0.53 -4.35
C PRO A 200 -4.22 -1.78 -3.46
N CYS A 201 -5.42 -2.32 -3.28
CA CYS A 201 -5.66 -3.54 -2.50
C CYS A 201 -6.28 -4.67 -3.35
N ALA A 202 -6.41 -4.45 -4.65
CA ALA A 202 -6.86 -5.45 -5.63
C ALA A 202 -5.79 -5.53 -6.72
N PHE A 203 -5.30 -6.74 -6.97
CA PHE A 203 -4.22 -7.02 -7.91
C PHE A 203 -4.67 -8.07 -8.92
N VAL A 204 -4.10 -8.04 -10.13
CA VAL A 204 -4.29 -9.14 -11.05
C VAL A 204 -3.41 -10.29 -10.56
N ASP A 205 -4.01 -11.46 -10.39
CA ASP A 205 -3.28 -12.65 -9.95
C ASP A 205 -2.53 -13.27 -11.14
N LEU A 206 -1.41 -12.64 -11.48
CA LEU A 206 -0.49 -13.10 -12.51
C LEU A 206 0.87 -13.37 -11.89
N GLY A 207 1.33 -14.63 -11.99
CA GLY A 207 2.66 -15.04 -11.55
C GLY A 207 3.72 -14.71 -12.59
N TYR A 208 4.76 -14.01 -12.17
CA TYR A 208 5.93 -13.69 -12.98
C TYR A 208 7.14 -14.52 -12.54
N PRO A 209 7.79 -15.24 -13.46
CA PRO A 209 8.96 -16.05 -13.12
C PRO A 209 10.18 -15.16 -12.86
N ILE A 210 10.95 -15.56 -11.86
CA ILE A 210 12.26 -15.02 -11.49
C ILE A 210 13.24 -16.19 -11.61
N PHE A 211 13.95 -16.26 -12.73
CA PHE A 211 14.78 -17.42 -13.06
C PHE A 211 15.95 -17.59 -12.06
N PRO A 212 16.46 -18.82 -11.92
CA PRO A 212 17.62 -19.11 -11.08
C PRO A 212 18.79 -18.16 -11.36
N ASN A 213 19.39 -17.62 -10.29
CA ASN A 213 20.56 -16.73 -10.38
C ASN A 213 20.36 -15.45 -11.24
N GLU A 214 19.11 -15.05 -11.50
CA GLU A 214 18.76 -13.86 -12.27
C GLU A 214 18.10 -12.77 -11.42
N THR A 215 18.15 -11.54 -11.94
CA THR A 215 17.40 -10.40 -11.39
C THR A 215 16.26 -10.03 -12.30
N ARG A 216 15.07 -9.88 -11.74
CA ARG A 216 13.89 -9.32 -12.40
C ARG A 216 13.64 -7.92 -11.85
N ASP A 217 13.58 -6.92 -12.72
CA ASP A 217 13.56 -5.49 -12.39
C ASP A 217 12.35 -4.73 -12.96
N ASP A 218 11.31 -5.45 -13.39
CA ASP A 218 10.06 -4.88 -13.91
C ASP A 218 8.89 -4.96 -12.91
N PHE A 219 9.16 -5.32 -11.65
CA PHE A 219 8.18 -5.19 -10.58
C PHE A 219 8.06 -3.72 -10.17
N SER A 220 6.89 -3.35 -9.66
CA SER A 220 6.64 -2.00 -9.20
C SER A 220 5.60 -1.97 -8.11
N ALA A 221 5.58 -0.86 -7.38
CA ALA A 221 4.49 -0.55 -6.47
C ALA A 221 3.96 0.85 -6.71
N THR A 222 2.65 1.02 -6.57
CA THR A 222 1.93 2.25 -6.86
C THR A 222 1.64 2.97 -5.55
N LEU A 223 2.05 4.23 -5.48
CA LEU A 223 1.62 5.17 -4.45
C LEU A 223 0.46 6.01 -4.99
N LEU A 224 -0.33 6.61 -4.09
CA LEU A 224 -1.54 7.35 -4.45
C LEU A 224 -1.50 8.81 -3.97
N PRO A 225 -0.48 9.61 -4.36
CA PRO A 225 -0.36 11.02 -3.94
C PRO A 225 -1.56 11.86 -4.38
N GLU A 226 -2.22 11.51 -5.49
CA GLU A 226 -3.47 12.15 -5.92
C GLU A 226 -4.58 12.00 -4.87
N LEU A 227 -4.66 10.83 -4.20
CA LEU A 227 -5.63 10.62 -3.13
C LEU A 227 -5.17 11.34 -1.87
N LYS A 228 -4.02 10.96 -1.33
CA LYS A 228 -3.48 11.49 -0.08
C LYS A 228 -1.98 11.68 -0.27
N GLU A 229 -1.49 12.89 0.04
CA GLU A 229 -0.08 13.21 -0.10
C GLU A 229 0.78 12.20 0.66
N ASN A 230 1.92 11.83 0.08
CA ASN A 230 2.88 10.96 0.73
C ASN A 230 3.76 11.83 1.65
N PRO A 231 3.75 11.62 2.98
CA PRO A 231 4.68 12.35 3.83
C PRO A 231 6.14 12.07 3.44
N PRO A 232 7.04 13.06 3.49
CA PRO A 232 8.46 12.79 3.33
C PRO A 232 8.94 11.87 4.47
N GLY A 233 9.87 10.97 4.17
CA GLY A 233 10.38 10.04 5.17
C GLY A 233 10.74 8.66 4.64
N LEU A 234 10.91 7.74 5.58
CA LEU A 234 11.31 6.36 5.32
C LEU A 234 10.10 5.47 5.04
N TYR A 235 10.19 4.72 3.96
CA TYR A 235 9.20 3.76 3.52
C TYR A 235 9.79 2.37 3.37
N ARG A 236 8.91 1.37 3.38
CA ARG A 236 9.24 -0.03 3.10
C ARG A 236 8.16 -0.63 2.23
N VAL A 237 8.56 -1.31 1.17
CA VAL A 237 7.69 -2.17 0.37
C VAL A 237 7.93 -3.62 0.76
N ARG A 238 6.85 -4.38 0.91
CA ARG A 238 6.86 -5.82 1.15
C ARG A 238 6.25 -6.56 -0.03
N LYS A 239 6.80 -7.73 -0.32
CA LYS A 239 6.35 -8.61 -1.40
C LYS A 239 6.71 -10.06 -1.08
N THR A 240 5.89 -10.99 -1.51
CA THR A 240 6.17 -12.43 -1.34
C THR A 240 6.53 -13.04 -2.69
N VAL A 241 7.64 -13.79 -2.70
CA VAL A 241 8.01 -14.70 -3.79
C VAL A 241 7.71 -16.12 -3.32
N ILE A 242 7.30 -17.00 -4.24
CA ILE A 242 7.10 -18.41 -3.94
C ILE A 242 8.00 -19.29 -4.79
N THR A 243 8.38 -20.45 -4.29
CA THR A 243 8.94 -21.55 -5.10
C THR A 243 8.10 -22.81 -4.91
N GLY A 244 8.29 -23.80 -5.79
CA GLY A 244 7.57 -25.06 -5.72
C GLY A 244 6.16 -25.02 -6.31
N GLN A 245 5.42 -26.12 -6.18
CA GLN A 245 4.07 -26.27 -6.73
C GLN A 245 3.18 -27.11 -5.78
N GLY A 246 1.87 -26.84 -5.80
CA GLY A 246 0.89 -27.59 -5.01
C GLY A 246 1.20 -27.57 -3.52
N ALA A 247 1.30 -28.74 -2.90
CA ALA A 247 1.59 -28.87 -1.47
C ALA A 247 3.06 -28.53 -1.10
N GLY A 248 3.94 -28.34 -2.08
CA GLY A 248 5.36 -28.02 -1.88
C GLY A 248 5.68 -26.52 -2.04
N ILE A 249 4.68 -25.64 -1.95
CA ILE A 249 4.89 -24.19 -2.06
C ILE A 249 5.65 -23.69 -0.82
N VAL A 250 6.73 -22.93 -1.06
CA VAL A 250 7.48 -22.22 -0.03
C VAL A 250 7.34 -20.72 -0.27
N HIS A 251 7.00 -19.97 0.78
CA HIS A 251 6.84 -18.51 0.74
C HIS A 251 8.10 -17.82 1.25
N TYR A 252 8.57 -16.84 0.48
CA TYR A 252 9.72 -15.99 0.78
C TYR A 252 9.20 -14.55 0.91
N PRO A 253 8.89 -14.08 2.14
CA PRO A 253 8.53 -12.69 2.36
C PRO A 253 9.77 -11.82 2.23
N LEU A 254 9.69 -10.78 1.41
CA LEU A 254 10.75 -9.84 1.11
C LEU A 254 10.36 -8.44 1.53
N ALA A 255 11.35 -7.65 1.92
CA ALA A 255 11.19 -6.23 2.17
C ALA A 255 12.33 -5.43 1.54
N ALA A 256 12.02 -4.21 1.12
CA ALA A 256 13.00 -3.25 0.66
C ALA A 256 12.59 -1.85 1.11
N THR A 257 13.56 -1.06 1.55
CA THR A 257 13.34 0.31 2.01
C THR A 257 13.65 1.33 0.93
N PHE A 258 12.92 2.44 0.96
CA PHE A 258 13.12 3.60 0.10
C PHE A 258 12.76 4.88 0.86
N TYR A 259 13.20 6.02 0.36
CA TYR A 259 12.94 7.32 0.97
C TYR A 259 12.14 8.21 0.04
N LEU A 260 11.21 9.00 0.60
CA LEU A 260 10.53 10.06 -0.12
C LEU A 260 11.03 11.42 0.36
N SER A 261 11.55 12.25 -0.54
CA SER A 261 11.92 13.64 -0.25
C SER A 261 11.91 14.50 -1.51
N ASP A 262 11.48 15.75 -1.36
CA ASP A 262 11.59 16.79 -2.39
C ASP A 262 12.87 17.63 -2.26
N ASN A 263 13.68 17.38 -1.21
CA ASN A 263 14.96 18.05 -1.01
C ASN A 263 16.11 17.21 -1.63
N PRO A 264 16.80 17.72 -2.66
CA PRO A 264 17.94 17.03 -3.27
C PRO A 264 19.10 16.73 -2.31
N GLU A 265 19.24 17.46 -1.20
CA GLU A 265 20.31 17.22 -0.21
C GLU A 265 20.06 15.99 0.66
N ASP A 266 18.79 15.61 0.87
CA ASP A 266 18.41 14.41 1.63
C ASP A 266 18.82 13.12 0.89
N TYR A 267 19.12 13.21 -0.42
CA TYR A 267 19.58 12.08 -1.23
C TYR A 267 20.95 11.56 -0.76
N GLU A 268 21.88 12.46 -0.41
CA GLU A 268 23.21 12.06 0.07
C GLU A 268 23.14 11.49 1.48
N GLU A 269 22.31 12.08 2.35
CA GLU A 269 22.14 11.62 3.73
C GLU A 269 21.46 10.24 3.79
N TYR A 270 20.40 10.02 2.99
CA TYR A 270 19.78 8.71 2.88
C TYR A 270 20.71 7.68 2.27
N THR A 271 21.43 7.98 1.19
CA THR A 271 22.40 7.03 0.60
C THR A 271 23.45 6.60 1.63
N ARG A 272 23.88 7.53 2.48
CA ARG A 272 24.80 7.29 3.60
C ARG A 272 24.17 6.53 4.78
N PHE A 273 22.86 6.62 4.97
CA PHE A 273 22.13 5.87 5.99
C PHE A 273 21.75 4.47 5.52
N ALA A 274 21.24 4.33 4.30
CA ALA A 274 20.87 3.07 3.65
C ALA A 274 22.08 2.14 3.47
N SER A 275 23.26 2.70 3.14
CA SER A 275 24.53 1.94 3.12
C SER A 275 24.97 1.43 4.50
N ARG A 276 24.47 2.02 5.60
CA ARG A 276 24.65 1.52 6.97
C ARG A 276 23.56 0.52 7.39
N LEU A 277 22.41 0.54 6.74
CA LEU A 277 21.34 -0.44 6.93
C LEU A 277 21.59 -1.74 6.13
N HIS A 278 22.26 -1.67 4.98
CA HIS A 278 22.79 -2.83 4.25
C HIS A 278 24.05 -3.39 4.93
N GLU A 279 23.99 -3.70 6.23
CA GLU A 279 25.01 -4.56 6.84
C GLU A 279 24.68 -6.03 6.55
N PRO A 280 25.55 -6.78 5.83
CA PRO A 280 25.56 -8.22 5.99
C PRO A 280 26.22 -8.52 7.34
N ARG A 281 25.44 -8.75 8.40
CA ARG A 281 25.98 -9.40 9.61
C ARG A 281 24.96 -10.32 10.28
N PRO A 282 25.15 -11.64 10.17
CA PRO A 282 25.29 -12.50 11.32
C PRO A 282 26.80 -12.66 11.57
N MET A 283 27.38 -11.71 12.30
CA MET A 283 28.61 -11.98 13.04
C MET A 283 28.29 -11.80 14.52
N ALA A 284 27.84 -12.90 15.13
CA ALA A 284 28.10 -13.13 16.53
C ALA A 284 29.62 -13.14 16.74
N GLU A 285 30.22 -11.98 16.93
CA GLU A 285 31.55 -11.79 17.54
C GLU A 285 31.86 -10.28 17.63
N PHE A 286 31.12 -9.57 18.46
CA PHE A 286 31.71 -8.47 19.22
C PHE A 286 31.64 -8.87 20.69
N LYS A 287 32.65 -9.64 21.12
CA LYS A 287 33.03 -9.66 22.54
C LYS A 287 33.47 -8.24 22.87
N GLY A 288 32.56 -7.51 23.52
CA GLY A 288 32.87 -6.23 24.11
C GLY A 288 34.07 -6.34 25.06
N GLY A 289 34.86 -5.27 25.06
CA GLY A 289 35.11 -4.54 26.29
C GLY A 289 35.51 -5.38 27.51
N ARG A 290 36.77 -5.80 27.54
CA ARG A 290 37.61 -5.75 28.75
C ARG A 290 39.04 -5.51 28.32
N GLU A 291 39.42 -4.26 28.09
CA GLU A 291 40.81 -3.78 28.20
C GLU A 291 40.88 -2.26 27.93
N ALA A 292 40.10 -1.48 28.69
CA ALA A 292 40.30 -0.03 28.78
C ALA A 292 39.76 0.53 30.10
N MET A 293 40.07 -0.11 31.22
CA MET A 293 39.99 0.52 32.54
C MET A 293 40.90 -0.16 33.56
N VAL A 294 42.22 -0.20 33.31
CA VAL A 294 43.24 -0.23 34.38
C VAL A 294 44.50 0.46 33.85
N ARG A 295 44.64 1.76 34.12
CA ARG A 295 45.94 2.41 34.30
C ARG A 295 45.78 3.57 35.29
N SER A 296 45.83 3.25 36.59
CA SER A 296 46.39 4.08 37.67
C SER A 296 45.91 3.59 39.06
N ALA A 297 46.60 2.57 39.58
CA ALA A 297 46.94 2.37 41.00
C ALA A 297 47.89 1.17 41.09
#